data_AF-Q9F247-F1
#
_entry.id   AF-Q9F247-F1
#
_cell.length_a   1.000
_cell.length_b   1.000
_cell.length_c   1.000
_cell.angle_alpha   90.00
_cell.angle_beta   90.00
_cell.angle_gamma   90.00
#
_symmetry.space_group_name_H-M   'P 1'
#
loop_
_entity.id
_entity.type
_entity.pdbx_description
1 polymer ?
#
loop_
_entity_poly.entity_id
_entity_poly.type
_entity_poly.pdbx_seq_one_letter_code
_entity_poly.pdbx_strand_id
1 'polypeptide(L)' 'MKKLFIALFILTLSACSEEVKSVEYYKEHTTERQKMLEECEKKAEPLMANSNCSNANKAQASIRRMNTRGVNFSN' A
#
# COMPACT_ATOMS: atom_id res chain seq x y z
N MET A 1 2.50 35.97 -18.64
CA MET A 1 2.49 36.09 -17.17
C MET A 1 2.19 34.70 -16.59
N LYS A 2 3.13 34.16 -15.79
CA LYS A 2 3.16 32.77 -15.29
C LYS A 2 1.89 32.40 -14.51
N LYS A 3 1.24 31.29 -14.84
CA LYS A 3 0.24 30.63 -13.99
C LYS A 3 1.00 29.78 -12.96
N LEU A 4 1.16 30.30 -11.75
CA LEU A 4 1.74 29.57 -10.62
C LEU A 4 0.67 28.60 -10.08
N PHE A 5 0.70 27.36 -10.56
CA PHE A 5 0.00 26.25 -9.91
C PHE A 5 0.82 25.86 -8.67
N ILE A 6 0.50 26.46 -7.53
CA ILE A 6 1.06 26.07 -6.24
C ILE A 6 0.35 24.76 -5.85
N ALA A 7 0.94 23.64 -6.24
CA ALA A 7 0.61 22.34 -5.65
C ALA A 7 1.14 22.35 -4.21
N LEU A 8 0.24 22.56 -3.26
CA LEU A 8 0.53 22.47 -1.84
C LEU A 8 0.77 20.99 -1.49
N PHE A 9 2.01 20.54 -1.63
CA PHE A 9 2.45 19.25 -1.13
C PHE A 9 2.50 19.34 0.39
N ILE A 10 1.40 18.93 1.03
CA ILE A 10 1.36 18.76 2.48
C ILE A 10 2.21 17.53 2.81
N LEU A 11 3.49 17.76 3.08
CA LEU A 11 4.37 16.79 3.72
C LEU A 11 4.07 16.81 5.21
N THR A 12 3.02 16.10 5.64
CA THR A 12 2.84 15.78 7.06
C THR A 12 3.86 14.71 7.44
N LEU A 13 5.04 15.15 7.91
CA LEU A 13 5.89 14.35 8.79
C LEU A 13 5.23 14.30 10.17
N SER A 14 4.21 13.46 10.33
CA SER A 14 3.71 13.10 11.66
C SER A 14 4.44 11.84 12.13
N ALA A 15 5.23 11.96 13.19
CA ALA A 15 5.67 10.83 14.03
C ALA A 15 4.50 10.26 14.86
N CYS A 16 3.32 10.12 14.25
CA CYS A 16 2.09 9.58 14.84
C CYS A 16 1.87 8.18 14.30
N SER A 17 1.37 7.26 15.14
CA SER A 17 0.85 5.96 14.72
C SER A 17 0.10 6.10 13.40
N GLU A 18 0.60 5.46 12.35
CA GLU A 18 0.00 5.55 11.03
C GLU A 18 -1.45 5.12 11.09
N GLU A 19 -2.31 5.88 10.42
CA GLU A 19 -3.70 5.49 10.23
C GLU A 19 -3.75 4.09 9.60
N VAL A 20 -4.58 3.21 10.17
CA VAL A 20 -4.76 1.85 9.64
C VAL A 20 -5.57 1.93 8.35
N LYS A 21 -4.92 1.66 7.22
CA LYS A 21 -5.54 1.60 5.90
C LYS A 21 -6.13 0.22 5.63
N SER A 22 -7.24 0.16 4.90
CA SER A 22 -7.94 -1.07 4.58
C SER A 22 -7.22 -1.90 3.51
N VAL A 23 -7.64 -3.15 3.33
CA VAL A 23 -7.15 -4.01 2.24
C VAL A 23 -7.53 -3.41 0.88
N GLU A 24 -8.74 -2.88 0.75
CA GLU A 24 -9.28 -2.26 -0.47
C GLU A 24 -8.45 -1.05 -0.88
N TYR A 25 -8.09 -0.18 0.08
CA TYR A 25 -7.19 0.94 -0.16
C TYR A 25 -5.87 0.47 -0.80
N TYR A 26 -5.21 -0.54 -0.23
CA TYR A 26 -3.96 -1.06 -0.80
C TYR A 26 -4.11 -1.81 -2.14
N LYS A 27 -5.32 -2.26 -2.49
CA LYS A 27 -5.58 -2.80 -3.85
C LYS A 27 -5.57 -1.67 -4.89
N GLU A 28 -6.21 -0.55 -4.57
CA GLU A 28 -6.37 0.62 -5.44
C GLU A 28 -5.09 1.49 -5.49
N HIS A 29 -4.32 1.51 -4.39
CA HIS A 29 -3.11 2.32 -4.23
C HIS A 29 -1.84 1.47 -4.32
N THR A 30 -1.37 1.23 -5.55
CA THR A 30 -0.22 0.33 -5.80
C THR A 30 1.10 0.85 -5.23
N THR A 31 1.38 2.14 -5.38
CA THR A 31 2.64 2.74 -4.89
C THR A 31 2.73 2.67 -3.37
N GLU A 32 1.65 3.02 -2.68
CA GLU A 32 1.55 2.99 -1.23
C GLU A 32 1.59 1.55 -0.69
N ARG A 33 0.98 0.59 -1.40
CA ARG A 33 1.12 -0.83 -1.09
C ARG A 33 2.58 -1.28 -1.16
N GLN A 34 3.29 -0.96 -2.23
CA GLN A 34 4.69 -1.36 -2.40
C GLN A 34 5.59 -0.76 -1.32
N LYS A 35 5.44 0.54 -1.06
CA LYS A 35 6.17 1.23 0.01
C LYS A 35 5.93 0.59 1.37
N MET A 36 4.67 0.31 1.71
CA MET A 36 4.32 -0.37 2.96
C MET A 36 4.95 -1.76 3.03
N LEU A 37 4.89 -2.56 1.96
CA LEU A 37 5.52 -3.90 1.93
C LEU A 37 7.02 -3.83 2.18
N GLU A 38 7.74 -2.88 1.56
CA GLU A 38 9.16 -2.67 1.83
C GLU A 38 9.44 -2.26 3.28
N GLU A 39 8.59 -1.40 3.85
CA GLU A 39 8.70 -1.01 5.26
C GLU A 39 8.44 -2.20 6.21
N CYS A 40 7.50 -3.07 5.85
CA CYS A 40 7.21 -4.30 6.59
C CYS A 40 8.37 -5.29 6.57
N GLU A 41 9.15 -5.35 5.50
CA GLU A 41 10.35 -6.19 5.40
C GLU A 41 11.52 -5.62 6.22
N LYS A 42 11.62 -4.29 6.34
CA LYS A 42 12.71 -3.60 7.05
C LYS A 42 12.55 -3.64 8.57
N LYS A 43 11.32 -3.73 9.09
CA LYS A 43 11.06 -3.79 10.53
C LYS A 43 11.15 -5.25 10.98
N ALA A 44 12.06 -5.54 11.93
CA ALA A 44 12.16 -6.83 12.63
C ALA A 44 10.97 -7.11 13.58
N GLU A 45 9.92 -6.29 13.52
CA GLU A 45 8.68 -6.47 14.24
C GLU A 45 7.86 -7.59 13.57
N PRO A 46 7.09 -8.39 14.32
CA PRO A 46 6.22 -9.39 13.73
C PRO A 46 5.28 -8.73 12.72
N LEU A 47 5.22 -9.24 11.47
CA LEU A 47 4.35 -8.73 10.40
C LEU A 47 2.86 -8.61 10.82
N MET A 48 2.46 -9.34 11.86
CA MET A 48 1.11 -9.34 12.43
C MET A 48 0.87 -8.26 13.50
N ALA A 49 1.93 -7.64 14.05
CA ALA A 49 1.80 -6.56 15.03
C ALA A 49 1.40 -5.22 14.39
N ASN A 50 1.61 -5.07 13.08
CA ASN A 50 1.22 -3.89 12.32
C ASN A 50 0.06 -4.22 11.36
N SER A 51 -1.13 -3.68 11.67
CA SER A 51 -2.34 -3.82 10.86
C SER A 51 -2.15 -3.39 9.40
N ASN A 52 -1.32 -2.36 9.13
CA ASN A 52 -1.00 -1.93 7.77
C ASN A 52 -0.18 -2.98 7.01
N CYS A 53 0.77 -3.63 7.68
CA CYS A 53 1.52 -4.74 7.09
C CYS A 53 0.61 -5.93 6.74
N SER A 54 -0.32 -6.27 7.63
CA SER A 54 -1.30 -7.33 7.36
C SER A 54 -2.18 -6.99 6.16
N ASN A 55 -2.68 -5.76 6.10
CA ASN A 55 -3.60 -5.34 5.04
C ASN A 55 -2.91 -5.21 3.68
N ALA A 56 -1.70 -4.66 3.63
CA ALA A 56 -0.89 -4.60 2.40
C ALA A 56 -0.55 -5.99 1.86
N ASN A 57 -0.18 -6.94 2.73
CA ASN A 57 0.09 -8.33 2.32
C ASN A 57 -1.17 -9.03 1.79
N LYS A 58 -2.32 -8.88 2.47
CA LYS A 58 -3.61 -9.43 1.99
C LYS A 58 -3.99 -8.86 0.62
N ALA A 59 -3.80 -7.56 0.41
CA ALA A 59 -4.05 -6.91 -0.88
C ALA A 59 -3.14 -7.51 -1.97
N GLN A 60 -1.83 -7.64 -1.69
CA GLN A 60 -0.87 -8.21 -2.62
C GLN A 60 -1.20 -9.67 -2.98
N ALA A 61 -1.59 -10.48 -2.01
CA ALA A 61 -2.02 -11.86 -2.23
C ALA A 61 -3.31 -11.94 -3.05
N SER A 62 -4.28 -11.05 -2.80
CA SER A 62 -5.53 -10.96 -3.57
C SER A 62 -5.25 -10.66 -5.04
N ILE A 63 -4.39 -9.67 -5.33
CA ILE A 63 -4.02 -9.29 -6.70
C ILE A 63 -3.33 -10.45 -7.42
N ARG A 64 -2.38 -11.13 -6.75
CA ARG A 64 -1.70 -12.30 -7.34
C ARG A 64 -2.70 -13.39 -7.72
N ARG A 65 -3.66 -13.71 -6.83
CA ARG A 65 -4.72 -14.69 -7.12
C ARG A 65 -5.62 -14.27 -8.28
N MET A 66 -5.94 -12.98 -8.40
CA MET A 66 -6.71 -12.47 -9.55
C MET A 66 -5.93 -12.64 -10.85
N ASN A 67 -4.64 -12.30 -10.86
CA ASN A 67 -3.79 -12.49 -12.04
C ASN A 67 -3.68 -13.98 -12.43
N THR A 68 -3.47 -14.89 -11.47
CA THR A 68 -3.43 -16.33 -11.76
C THR A 68 -4.76 -16.87 -12.28
N ARG A 69 -5.90 -16.36 -11.80
CA ARG A 69 -7.22 -16.73 -12.36
C ARG A 69 -7.42 -16.19 -13.77
N GLY A 70 -6.96 -14.97 -14.05
CA GLY A 70 -6.97 -14.42 -15.41
C GLY A 70 -6.17 -15.27 -16.40
N VAL A 71 -4.99 -15.73 -15.98
CA VAL A 71 -4.14 -16.62 -16.80
C VAL A 71 -4.81 -17.98 -17.04
N ASN A 72 -5.46 -18.57 -16.02
CA ASN A 72 -6.14 -19.86 -16.17
C ASN A 72 -7.44 -19.81 -17.01
N PHE A 73 -8.05 -18.64 -17.21
CA PHE A 73 -9.25 -18.49 -18.06
C PHE A 73 -8.93 -18.17 -19.54
N SER A 74 -7.67 -17.88 -19.87
CA SER A 74 -7.24 -17.53 -21.23
C SER A 74 -6.58 -18.70 -21.99
N ASN A 75 -6.69 -19.93 -21.49
CA ASN A 75 -6.09 -21.12 -22.09
C ASN A 75 -7.16 -22.15 -22.47
#